data_AF-A0A7S1L1V6-F1
#
_entry.id   AF-A0A7S1L1V6-F1
#
_cell.length_a   1.000
_cell.length_b   1.000
_cell.length_c   1.000
_cell.angle_alpha   90.00
_cell.angle_beta   90.00
_cell.angle_gamma   90.00
#
_symmetry.space_group_name_H-M   'P 1'
#
loop_
_entity.id
_entity.type
_entity.pdbx_description
1 polymer ?
#
loop_
_entity_poly.entity_id
_entity_poly.type
_entity_poly.pdbx_seq_one_letter_code
_entity_poly.pdbx_strand_id
1 'polypeptide(L)'
;VVVQRCVRARLLVDAAADEWVEVGRGLVVYVSFARGAPAAGEESDRFLRQAAKSLLGAPLSSSEHWKADHTDSQSVVALCRGGEPQAVLVVPQASLVAKLELGEKGLKYYQQCAKEDARRLYEGFVAALRSVARELIAGPAPKDSAGNYEALQAKRAAASQIAPDQLFKAGEFEGKYSRYDERGVPTHDAEGAELAKSALKKLEKIYAGQVKKYAKAAS
;
A
#
# COMPACT_ATOMS: atom_id res chain seq x y z
N VAL A 1 7.43 -5.49 -2.64
CA VAL A 1 8.16 -4.72 -3.67
C VAL A 1 9.37 -4.07 -3.02
N VAL A 2 10.46 -3.93 -3.76
CA VAL A 2 11.61 -3.07 -3.40
C VAL A 2 11.69 -1.97 -4.45
N VAL A 3 11.85 -0.72 -4.02
CA VAL A 3 11.84 0.45 -4.89
C VAL A 3 13.14 1.21 -4.69
N GLN A 4 13.81 1.54 -5.78
CA GLN A 4 15.03 2.33 -5.78
C GLN A 4 14.88 3.51 -6.74
N ARG A 5 15.35 4.69 -6.33
CA ARG A 5 15.47 5.84 -7.23
C ARG A 5 16.64 5.61 -8.18
N CYS A 6 16.49 6.00 -9.44
CA CYS A 6 17.58 5.98 -10.40
C CYS A 6 17.58 7.27 -11.23
N VAL A 7 18.77 7.68 -11.68
CA VAL A 7 18.92 8.71 -12.73
C VAL A 7 18.85 8.07 -14.11
N ARG A 8 19.30 6.82 -14.22
CA ARG A 8 19.27 6.00 -15.43
C ARG A 8 19.31 4.53 -15.03
N ALA A 9 18.65 3.67 -15.76
CA ALA A 9 18.73 2.22 -15.58
C ALA A 9 18.64 1.50 -16.93
N ARG A 10 19.38 0.40 -17.07
CA ARG A 10 19.39 -0.46 -18.27
C ARG A 10 19.11 -1.90 -17.84
N LEU A 11 18.24 -2.59 -18.57
CA LEU A 11 17.82 -3.96 -18.27
C LEU A 11 17.91 -4.84 -19.52
N LEU A 12 18.57 -5.99 -19.39
CA LEU A 12 18.61 -7.01 -20.44
C LEU A 12 17.25 -7.73 -20.47
N VAL A 13 16.60 -7.72 -21.63
CA VAL A 13 15.27 -8.33 -21.83
C VAL A 13 15.32 -9.60 -22.66
N ASP A 14 16.30 -9.72 -23.56
CA ASP A 14 16.62 -10.96 -24.28
C ASP A 14 18.14 -11.17 -24.28
N ALA A 15 18.58 -12.18 -23.54
CA ALA A 15 20.01 -12.50 -23.43
C ALA A 15 20.59 -13.15 -24.69
N ALA A 16 19.76 -13.84 -25.48
CA ALA A 16 20.21 -14.47 -26.72
C ALA A 16 20.40 -13.43 -27.84
N ALA A 17 19.53 -12.42 -27.87
CA ALA A 17 19.61 -11.33 -28.84
C ALA A 17 20.46 -10.13 -28.39
N ASP A 18 21.02 -10.16 -27.16
CA ASP A 18 21.65 -9.00 -26.50
C ASP A 18 20.74 -7.75 -26.54
N GLU A 19 19.44 -7.96 -26.31
CA GLU A 19 18.44 -6.89 -26.35
C GLU A 19 18.32 -6.24 -24.97
N TRP A 20 18.46 -4.91 -24.93
CA TRP A 20 18.36 -4.12 -23.72
C TRP A 20 17.32 -3.04 -23.85
N VAL A 21 16.59 -2.79 -22.76
CA VAL A 21 15.78 -1.59 -22.59
C VAL A 21 16.50 -0.62 -21.65
N GLU A 22 16.26 0.67 -21.86
CA GLU A 22 16.83 1.73 -21.03
C GLU A 22 15.73 2.70 -20.60
N VAL A 23 15.86 3.19 -19.38
CA VAL A 23 15.05 4.29 -18.86
C VAL A 23 15.93 5.39 -18.28
N GLY A 24 15.43 6.63 -18.35
CA GLY A 24 16.01 7.77 -17.67
C GLY A 24 15.62 7.83 -16.19
N ARG A 25 15.55 9.05 -15.65
CA ARG A 25 15.27 9.31 -14.23
C ARG A 25 13.93 8.71 -13.82
N GLY A 26 13.91 8.09 -12.64
CA GLY A 26 12.67 7.57 -12.06
C GLY A 26 12.93 6.46 -11.05
N LEU A 27 12.15 5.39 -11.15
CA LEU A 27 12.16 4.28 -10.19
C LEU A 27 12.49 2.94 -10.86
N VAL A 28 13.34 2.16 -10.20
CA VAL A 28 13.47 0.71 -10.42
C VAL A 28 12.64 -0.02 -9.37
N VAL A 29 11.73 -0.88 -9.82
CA VAL A 29 10.74 -1.55 -8.99
C VAL A 29 10.92 -3.05 -9.12
N TYR A 30 11.50 -3.67 -8.09
CA TYR A 30 11.58 -5.12 -7.99
C TYR A 30 10.29 -5.66 -7.37
N VAL A 31 9.61 -6.55 -8.10
CA VAL A 31 8.33 -7.12 -7.69
C VAL A 31 8.41 -8.64 -7.52
N SER A 32 7.77 -9.12 -6.46
CA SER A 32 7.52 -10.55 -6.23
C SER A 32 6.10 -10.72 -5.72
N PHE A 33 5.52 -11.87 -6.01
CA PHE A 33 4.18 -12.23 -5.61
C PHE A 33 4.24 -13.42 -4.65
N ALA A 34 3.67 -13.22 -3.46
CA ALA A 34 3.60 -14.25 -2.45
C ALA A 34 2.47 -15.25 -2.76
N ARG A 35 2.56 -16.44 -2.18
CA ARG A 35 1.51 -17.46 -2.20
C ARG A 35 0.22 -16.86 -1.62
N GLY A 36 -0.90 -17.11 -2.31
CA GLY A 36 -2.22 -16.57 -1.91
C GLY A 36 -2.53 -15.18 -2.48
N ALA A 37 -1.64 -14.58 -3.29
CA ALA A 37 -2.01 -13.42 -4.08
C ALA A 37 -3.13 -13.78 -5.08
N PRO A 38 -4.17 -12.93 -5.24
CA PRO A 38 -5.29 -13.20 -6.13
C PRO A 38 -4.82 -13.17 -7.59
N ALA A 39 -4.70 -14.33 -8.23
CA ALA A 39 -4.03 -14.45 -9.54
C ALA A 39 -4.92 -14.14 -10.75
N ALA A 40 -6.25 -14.07 -10.57
CA ALA A 40 -7.21 -13.82 -11.64
C ALA A 40 -8.53 -13.22 -11.12
N GLY A 41 -9.34 -12.69 -12.04
CA GLY A 41 -10.67 -12.14 -11.76
C GLY A 41 -10.64 -10.74 -11.15
N GLU A 42 -11.82 -10.22 -10.82
CA GLU A 42 -11.99 -8.84 -10.33
C GLU A 42 -11.20 -8.51 -9.06
N GLU A 43 -10.98 -9.51 -8.20
CA GLU A 43 -10.16 -9.36 -7.00
C GLU A 43 -8.70 -9.06 -7.35
N SER A 44 -8.15 -9.78 -8.34
CA SER A 44 -6.81 -9.54 -8.88
C SER A 44 -6.70 -8.13 -9.46
N ASP A 45 -7.66 -7.73 -10.30
CA ASP A 45 -7.66 -6.42 -10.93
C ASP A 45 -7.69 -5.28 -9.89
N ARG A 46 -8.54 -5.43 -8.87
CA ARG A 46 -8.62 -4.47 -7.76
C ARG A 46 -7.32 -4.42 -6.97
N PHE A 47 -6.76 -5.57 -6.63
CA PHE A 47 -5.49 -5.70 -5.91
C PHE A 47 -4.34 -5.03 -6.65
N LEU A 48 -4.17 -5.34 -7.94
CA LEU A 48 -3.11 -4.81 -8.79
C LEU A 48 -3.28 -3.31 -9.03
N ARG A 49 -4.51 -2.84 -9.26
CA ARG A 49 -4.81 -1.41 -9.41
C ARG A 49 -4.50 -0.63 -8.14
N GLN A 50 -4.84 -1.17 -6.97
CA GLN A 50 -4.53 -0.54 -5.69
C GLN A 50 -3.02 -0.48 -5.44
N ALA A 51 -2.29 -1.55 -5.76
CA ALA A 51 -0.83 -1.59 -5.66
C ALA A 51 -0.17 -0.55 -6.59
N ALA A 52 -0.62 -0.46 -7.84
CA ALA A 52 -0.16 0.55 -8.80
C ALA A 52 -0.43 1.99 -8.32
N LYS A 53 -1.65 2.27 -7.82
CA LYS A 53 -2.01 3.59 -7.29
C LYS A 53 -1.15 3.96 -6.08
N SER A 54 -0.92 3.00 -5.18
CA SER A 54 -0.05 3.19 -4.01
C SER A 54 1.39 3.50 -4.42
N LEU A 55 1.95 2.75 -5.38
CA LEU A 55 3.33 2.92 -5.83
C LEU A 55 3.54 4.27 -6.55
N LEU A 56 2.63 4.63 -7.46
CA LEU A 56 2.73 5.84 -8.27
C LEU A 56 2.42 7.12 -7.48
N GLY A 57 1.60 7.01 -6.43
CA GLY A 57 1.19 8.12 -5.57
C GLY A 57 2.08 8.34 -4.34
N ALA A 58 2.89 7.36 -3.93
CA ALA A 58 3.78 7.48 -2.78
C ALA A 58 4.97 8.41 -3.09
N PRO A 59 5.49 9.17 -2.10
CA PRO A 59 6.64 10.07 -2.26
C PRO A 59 7.96 9.29 -2.34
N LEU A 60 8.11 8.48 -3.38
CA LEU A 60 9.26 7.58 -3.57
C LEU A 60 10.27 8.11 -4.57
N SER A 61 9.96 9.18 -5.31
CA SER A 61 10.86 9.80 -6.29
C SER A 61 11.34 11.17 -5.82
N SER A 62 12.20 11.81 -6.62
CA SER A 62 12.69 13.17 -6.40
C SER A 62 12.88 13.87 -7.74
N SER A 63 12.79 15.20 -7.72
CA SER A 63 13.11 16.04 -8.87
C SER A 63 14.60 15.97 -9.20
N GLU A 64 15.00 16.66 -10.27
CA GLU A 64 16.42 16.83 -10.61
C GLU A 64 17.22 17.58 -9.53
N HIS A 65 16.55 18.46 -8.78
CA HIS A 65 17.15 19.27 -7.72
C HIS A 65 17.16 18.49 -6.40
N TRP A 66 18.00 17.45 -6.35
CA TRP A 66 18.13 16.59 -5.18
C TRP A 66 18.60 17.37 -3.95
N LYS A 67 17.91 17.18 -2.82
CA LYS A 67 18.33 17.67 -1.50
C LYS A 67 18.60 16.49 -0.57
N ALA A 68 19.74 16.53 0.12
CA ALA A 68 20.20 15.46 0.99
C ALA A 68 19.36 15.25 2.27
N ASP A 69 18.37 16.11 2.52
CA ASP A 69 17.53 16.09 3.71
C ASP A 69 16.20 15.33 3.53
N HIS A 70 16.01 14.66 2.39
CA HIS A 70 14.79 13.90 2.04
C HIS A 70 13.49 14.73 1.99
N THR A 71 13.58 16.05 2.09
CA THR A 71 12.42 16.96 1.95
C THR A 71 11.96 17.10 0.50
N ASP A 72 12.75 16.60 -0.44
CA ASP A 72 12.51 16.59 -1.88
C ASP A 72 11.67 15.40 -2.37
N SER A 73 11.21 14.55 -1.45
CA SER A 73 10.47 13.34 -1.80
C SER A 73 9.08 13.66 -2.38
N GLN A 74 8.88 13.26 -3.63
CA GLN A 74 7.63 13.48 -4.37
C GLN A 74 7.20 12.19 -5.05
N SER A 75 5.92 12.13 -5.42
CA SER A 75 5.41 10.98 -6.17
C SER A 75 5.76 11.10 -7.65
N VAL A 76 5.84 9.96 -8.33
CA VAL A 76 6.01 9.90 -9.79
C VAL A 76 4.93 10.74 -10.48
N VAL A 77 3.70 10.66 -9.99
CA VAL A 77 2.56 11.42 -10.53
C VAL A 77 2.74 12.93 -10.33
N ALA A 78 3.18 13.37 -9.15
CA ALA A 78 3.37 14.79 -8.86
C ALA A 78 4.44 15.41 -9.76
N LEU A 79 5.58 14.73 -9.91
CA LEU A 79 6.67 15.16 -10.80
C LEU A 79 6.22 15.21 -12.25
N CYS A 80 5.58 14.15 -12.76
CA CYS A 80 5.09 14.12 -14.14
C CYS A 80 4.08 15.25 -14.43
N ARG A 81 3.21 15.59 -13.48
CA ARG A 81 2.29 16.72 -13.62
C ARG A 81 2.98 18.08 -13.55
N GLY A 82 4.08 18.17 -12.81
CA GLY A 82 4.96 19.34 -12.77
C GLY A 82 5.80 19.52 -14.05
N GLY A 83 5.65 18.63 -15.03
CA GLY A 83 6.42 18.67 -16.27
C GLY A 83 7.78 17.97 -16.19
N GLU A 84 8.07 17.25 -15.10
CA GLU A 84 9.29 16.44 -14.94
C GLU A 84 8.99 14.97 -15.26
N PRO A 85 9.40 14.45 -16.43
CA PRO A 85 9.16 13.06 -16.79
C PRO A 85 9.84 12.10 -15.81
N GLN A 86 9.14 11.04 -15.42
CA GLN A 86 9.63 10.00 -14.53
C GLN A 86 9.36 8.62 -15.12
N ALA A 87 10.40 7.80 -15.22
CA ALA A 87 10.30 6.43 -15.69
C ALA A 87 10.02 5.45 -14.54
N VAL A 88 9.38 4.32 -14.87
CA VAL A 88 9.20 3.19 -13.95
C VAL A 88 9.67 1.92 -14.66
N LEU A 89 10.82 1.41 -14.24
CA LEU A 89 11.37 0.12 -14.71
C LEU A 89 10.95 -0.97 -13.73
N VAL A 90 10.16 -1.93 -14.18
CA VAL A 90 9.70 -3.05 -13.35
C VAL A 90 10.55 -4.28 -13.64
N VAL A 91 11.08 -4.91 -12.59
CA VAL A 91 11.90 -6.12 -12.68
C VAL A 91 11.22 -7.25 -11.89
N PRO A 92 10.88 -8.38 -12.52
CA PRO A 92 10.40 -9.54 -11.78
C PRO A 92 11.54 -10.11 -10.93
N GLN A 93 11.37 -10.17 -9.62
CA GLN A 93 12.39 -10.59 -8.67
C GLN A 93 11.79 -11.55 -7.64
N ALA A 94 11.54 -12.79 -8.06
CA ALA A 94 10.79 -13.75 -7.25
C ALA A 94 11.46 -14.07 -5.89
N SER A 95 12.79 -13.95 -5.81
CA SER A 95 13.60 -14.19 -4.60
C SER A 95 13.25 -13.31 -3.41
N LEU A 96 12.52 -12.20 -3.59
CA LEU A 96 12.13 -11.31 -2.49
C LEU A 96 11.22 -11.96 -1.45
N VAL A 97 10.54 -13.06 -1.78
CA VAL A 97 9.70 -13.83 -0.84
C VAL A 97 10.44 -14.98 -0.17
N ALA A 98 11.73 -15.14 -0.46
CA ALA A 98 12.54 -16.18 0.15
C ALA A 98 12.86 -15.84 1.60
N LYS A 99 13.01 -16.88 2.42
CA LYS A 99 13.37 -16.78 3.83
C LYS A 99 14.63 -17.61 4.09
N LEU A 100 15.58 -17.02 4.81
CA LEU A 100 16.71 -17.73 5.40
C LEU A 100 16.43 -17.89 6.89
N GLU A 101 16.39 -19.13 7.38
CA GLU A 101 16.15 -19.41 8.80
C GLU A 101 17.48 -19.67 9.51
N LEU A 102 17.59 -19.18 10.74
CA LEU A 102 18.82 -19.28 11.53
C LEU A 102 19.18 -20.76 11.76
N GLY A 103 20.39 -21.15 11.36
CA GLY A 103 20.86 -22.54 11.45
C GLY A 103 20.65 -23.37 10.17
N GLU A 104 19.94 -22.85 9.17
CA GLU A 104 19.79 -23.51 7.88
C GLU A 104 20.76 -22.96 6.83
N LYS A 105 21.35 -23.86 6.02
CA LYS A 105 22.29 -23.50 4.96
C LYS A 105 21.60 -23.14 3.63
N GLY A 106 20.27 -23.27 3.53
CA GLY A 106 19.51 -23.14 2.29
C GLY A 106 18.44 -22.04 2.35
N LEU A 107 18.21 -21.38 1.21
CA LEU A 107 17.10 -20.43 1.04
C LEU A 107 15.78 -21.19 0.86
N LYS A 108 14.75 -20.82 1.62
CA LYS A 108 13.40 -21.39 1.52
C LYS A 108 12.49 -20.50 0.68
N TYR A 109 11.79 -21.08 -0.29
CA TYR A 109 10.89 -20.38 -1.23
C TYR A 109 9.41 -20.72 -1.02
N TYR A 110 9.01 -21.21 0.16
CA TYR A 110 7.64 -21.71 0.40
C TYR A 110 6.52 -20.67 0.18
N GLN A 111 6.88 -19.39 0.22
CA GLN A 111 5.97 -18.26 0.00
C GLN A 111 5.91 -17.82 -1.46
N GLN A 112 6.61 -18.49 -2.39
CA GLN A 112 6.59 -18.09 -3.79
C GLN A 112 5.29 -18.51 -4.46
N CYS A 113 4.69 -17.59 -5.22
CA CYS A 113 3.55 -17.88 -6.07
C CYS A 113 3.92 -18.89 -7.18
N ALA A 114 2.96 -19.68 -7.66
CA ALA A 114 3.16 -20.60 -8.77
C ALA A 114 3.59 -19.82 -10.04
N LYS A 115 4.43 -20.43 -10.89
CA LYS A 115 5.05 -19.74 -12.04
C LYS A 115 4.03 -19.03 -12.95
N GLU A 116 2.96 -19.73 -13.33
CA GLU A 116 1.94 -19.15 -14.23
C GLU A 116 1.12 -18.05 -13.56
N ASP A 117 0.80 -18.20 -12.28
CA ASP A 117 0.08 -17.18 -11.52
C ASP A 117 0.96 -15.94 -11.31
N ALA A 118 2.24 -16.13 -10.99
CA ALA A 118 3.21 -15.05 -10.88
C ALA A 118 3.38 -14.30 -12.22
N ARG A 119 3.36 -15.02 -13.34
CA ARG A 119 3.40 -14.43 -14.68
C ARG A 119 2.17 -13.58 -14.96
N ARG A 120 0.96 -14.10 -14.70
CA ARG A 120 -0.31 -13.35 -14.84
C ARG A 120 -0.34 -12.11 -13.97
N LEU A 121 0.06 -12.25 -12.71
CA LEU A 121 0.16 -11.15 -11.76
C LEU A 121 1.16 -10.08 -12.20
N TYR A 122 2.31 -10.49 -12.74
CA TYR A 122 3.33 -9.57 -13.26
C TYR A 122 2.81 -8.79 -14.47
N GLU A 123 2.28 -9.48 -15.48
CA GLU A 123 1.70 -8.86 -16.68
C GLU A 123 0.55 -7.92 -16.31
N GLY A 124 -0.35 -8.35 -15.43
CA GLY A 124 -1.44 -7.55 -14.90
C GLY A 124 -0.95 -6.34 -14.11
N PHE A 125 0.10 -6.46 -13.31
CA PHE A 125 0.68 -5.36 -12.55
C PHE A 125 1.27 -4.29 -13.47
N VAL A 126 2.00 -4.69 -14.51
CA VAL A 126 2.54 -3.76 -15.51
C VAL A 126 1.42 -3.06 -16.28
N ALA A 127 0.37 -3.78 -16.66
CA ALA A 127 -0.82 -3.20 -17.29
C ALA A 127 -1.53 -2.20 -16.36
N ALA A 128 -1.71 -2.56 -15.09
CA ALA A 128 -2.30 -1.70 -14.07
C ALA A 128 -1.48 -0.42 -13.87
N LEU A 129 -0.15 -0.50 -13.79
CA LEU A 129 0.73 0.66 -13.70
C LEU A 129 0.53 1.62 -14.89
N ARG A 130 0.50 1.09 -16.12
CA ARG A 130 0.29 1.90 -17.33
C ARG A 130 -1.09 2.57 -17.38
N SER A 131 -2.13 1.86 -16.94
CA SER A 131 -3.50 2.38 -16.91
C SER A 131 -3.65 3.46 -15.83
N VAL A 132 -3.23 3.15 -14.60
CA VAL A 132 -3.31 4.06 -13.45
C VAL A 132 -2.42 5.29 -13.65
N ALA A 133 -1.23 5.16 -14.23
CA ALA A 133 -0.38 6.31 -14.52
C ALA A 133 -1.07 7.30 -15.47
N ARG A 134 -1.73 6.81 -16.54
CA ARG A 134 -2.48 7.67 -17.47
C ARG A 134 -3.63 8.38 -16.77
N GLU A 135 -4.43 7.65 -16.00
CA GLU A 135 -5.53 8.21 -15.21
C GLU A 135 -5.04 9.27 -14.21
N LEU A 136 -3.96 8.97 -13.48
CA LEU A 136 -3.44 9.86 -12.45
C LEU A 136 -2.67 11.04 -13.01
N ILE A 137 -2.14 11.00 -14.23
CA ILE A 137 -1.46 12.14 -14.85
C ILE A 137 -2.48 13.04 -15.55
N ALA A 138 -3.39 12.46 -16.35
CA ALA A 138 -4.37 13.20 -17.15
C ALA A 138 -5.64 13.60 -16.37
N GLY A 139 -5.97 12.88 -15.30
CA GLY A 139 -7.14 13.18 -14.47
C GLY A 139 -6.95 14.44 -13.61
N PRO A 140 -8.02 14.89 -12.93
CA PRO A 140 -7.93 16.02 -12.00
C PRO A 140 -6.90 15.74 -10.91
N ALA A 141 -6.18 16.78 -10.47
CA ALA A 141 -5.26 16.67 -9.34
C ALA A 141 -6.01 16.05 -8.14
N PRO A 142 -5.50 14.96 -7.51
CA PRO A 142 -6.02 14.48 -6.26
C PRO A 142 -6.05 15.65 -5.29
N LYS A 143 -7.18 15.82 -4.59
CA LYS A 143 -7.33 16.84 -3.53
C LYS A 143 -6.28 16.70 -2.41
N ASP A 144 -5.55 15.58 -2.39
CA ASP A 144 -4.57 15.19 -1.38
C ASP A 144 -3.12 15.15 -1.92
N SER A 145 -2.67 16.16 -2.66
CA SER A 145 -1.25 16.24 -3.09
C SER A 145 -0.37 16.91 -2.03
N ALA A 146 0.78 16.26 -1.74
CA ALA A 146 1.94 16.71 -0.96
C ALA A 146 1.77 17.09 0.54
N GLY A 147 0.61 17.57 1.00
CA GLY A 147 0.38 17.96 2.41
C GLY A 147 -0.10 16.86 3.36
N ASN A 148 -0.31 15.63 2.86
CA ASN A 148 -1.11 14.62 3.57
C ASN A 148 -0.31 13.45 4.15
N TYR A 149 1.03 13.42 4.09
CA TYR A 149 1.76 12.33 4.77
C TYR A 149 1.77 12.53 6.29
N GLU A 150 2.08 13.74 6.76
CA GLU A 150 1.96 14.11 8.17
C GLU A 150 0.50 14.11 8.63
N ALA A 151 -0.44 14.62 7.83
CA ALA A 151 -1.85 14.57 8.21
C ALA A 151 -2.42 13.14 8.18
N LEU A 152 -1.98 12.25 7.28
CA LEU A 152 -2.37 10.84 7.28
C LEU A 152 -1.66 10.05 8.40
N GLN A 153 -0.39 10.35 8.69
CA GLN A 153 0.31 9.81 9.85
C GLN A 153 -0.33 10.30 11.15
N ALA A 154 -0.61 11.58 11.29
CA ALA A 154 -1.29 12.17 12.43
C ALA A 154 -2.70 11.60 12.56
N LYS A 155 -3.45 11.41 11.47
CA LYS A 155 -4.75 10.72 11.51
C LYS A 155 -4.61 9.27 11.95
N ARG A 156 -3.60 8.54 11.48
CA ARG A 156 -3.35 7.14 11.87
C ARG A 156 -2.82 7.02 13.30
N ALA A 157 -1.96 7.93 13.72
CA ALA A 157 -1.37 8.05 15.05
C ALA A 157 -2.44 8.46 16.06
N ALA A 158 -3.21 9.52 15.78
CA ALA A 158 -4.37 9.92 16.55
C ALA A 158 -5.37 8.77 16.64
N ALA A 159 -5.70 8.11 15.51
CA ALA A 159 -6.58 6.94 15.54
C ALA A 159 -6.02 5.78 16.38
N SER A 160 -4.70 5.57 16.43
CA SER A 160 -4.09 4.56 17.31
C SER A 160 -3.94 5.01 18.77
N GLN A 161 -4.02 6.30 19.05
CA GLN A 161 -3.99 6.89 20.40
C GLN A 161 -5.38 7.04 21.03
N ILE A 162 -6.46 6.77 20.29
CA ILE A 162 -7.80 6.69 20.89
C ILE A 162 -7.86 5.45 21.77
N ALA A 163 -8.09 5.68 23.07
CA ALA A 163 -8.26 4.62 24.05
C ALA A 163 -9.45 3.71 23.66
N PRO A 164 -9.35 2.39 23.85
CA PRO A 164 -10.38 1.45 23.38
C PRO A 164 -11.80 1.77 23.87
N ASP A 165 -11.93 2.32 25.07
CA ASP A 165 -13.20 2.73 25.71
C ASP A 165 -13.82 4.00 25.11
N GLN A 166 -13.04 4.79 24.37
CA GLN A 166 -13.47 6.01 23.67
C GLN A 166 -13.70 5.78 22.17
N LEU A 167 -13.29 4.62 21.63
CA LEU A 167 -13.34 4.33 20.20
C LEU A 167 -14.72 4.54 19.58
N PHE A 168 -15.77 4.07 20.27
CA PHE A 168 -17.14 4.13 19.76
C PHE A 168 -17.91 5.40 20.19
N LYS A 169 -17.22 6.36 20.81
CA LYS A 169 -17.77 7.64 21.27
C LYS A 169 -17.25 8.82 20.46
N ALA A 170 -16.27 8.60 19.58
CA ALA A 170 -15.62 9.65 18.80
C ALA A 170 -15.55 9.29 17.30
N GLY A 171 -15.33 10.31 16.47
CA GLY A 171 -15.05 10.14 15.05
C GLY A 171 -16.21 9.53 14.28
N GLU A 172 -15.96 8.45 13.54
CA GLU A 172 -16.98 7.84 12.66
C GLU A 172 -18.12 7.14 13.40
N PHE A 173 -18.00 6.93 14.72
CA PHE A 173 -19.00 6.29 15.57
C PHE A 173 -19.76 7.28 16.47
N GLU A 174 -19.36 8.56 16.45
CA GLU A 174 -20.01 9.60 17.24
C GLU A 174 -21.50 9.71 16.87
N GLY A 175 -22.36 9.70 17.88
CA GLY A 175 -23.81 9.79 17.73
C GLY A 175 -24.52 8.54 17.19
N LYS A 176 -23.81 7.44 16.93
CA LYS A 176 -24.41 6.20 16.38
C LYS A 176 -24.95 5.23 17.42
N TYR A 177 -24.62 5.43 18.69
CA TYR A 177 -24.93 4.50 19.76
C TYR A 177 -25.34 5.26 21.02
N SER A 178 -26.35 4.75 21.72
CA SER A 178 -26.89 5.36 22.93
C SER A 178 -26.40 4.71 24.22
N ARG A 179 -26.00 3.44 24.18
CA ARG A 179 -25.56 2.67 25.35
C ARG A 179 -24.33 1.83 25.05
N TYR A 180 -23.49 1.65 26.07
CA TYR A 180 -22.20 0.99 25.99
C TYR A 180 -22.01 0.06 27.19
N ASP A 181 -21.21 -1.00 27.02
CA ASP A 181 -20.80 -1.89 28.11
C ASP A 181 -19.63 -1.30 28.94
N GLU A 182 -19.18 -2.02 29.96
CA GLU A 182 -18.05 -1.63 30.83
C GLU A 182 -16.73 -1.43 30.08
N ARG A 183 -16.61 -1.99 28.87
CA ARG A 183 -15.43 -1.92 28.02
C ARG A 183 -15.54 -0.79 26.99
N GLY A 184 -16.67 -0.08 26.95
CA GLY A 184 -16.98 0.96 25.99
C GLY A 184 -17.48 0.45 24.63
N VAL A 185 -17.89 -0.80 24.51
CA VAL A 185 -18.46 -1.39 23.29
C VAL A 185 -19.97 -1.12 23.23
N PRO A 186 -20.52 -0.65 22.10
CA PRO A 186 -21.95 -0.35 21.99
C PRO A 186 -22.85 -1.57 22.19
N THR A 187 -23.94 -1.37 22.91
CA THR A 187 -25.00 -2.38 23.12
C THR A 187 -26.31 -2.00 22.42
N HIS A 188 -26.56 -0.70 22.24
CA HIS A 188 -27.77 -0.17 21.61
C HIS A 188 -27.41 0.85 20.52
N ASP A 189 -28.26 0.97 19.50
CA ASP A 189 -28.14 1.98 18.44
C ASP A 189 -28.49 3.39 18.93
N ALA A 190 -28.52 4.38 18.03
CA ALA A 190 -28.77 5.78 18.35
C ALA A 190 -30.19 6.00 18.89
N GLU A 191 -31.14 5.18 18.45
CA GLU A 191 -32.54 5.22 18.82
C GLU A 191 -32.83 4.47 20.14
N GLY A 192 -31.85 3.74 20.67
CA GLY A 192 -31.97 3.00 21.92
C GLY A 192 -32.52 1.58 21.75
N ALA A 193 -32.50 1.02 20.55
CA ALA A 193 -32.81 -0.38 20.30
C ALA A 193 -31.57 -1.26 20.43
N GLU A 194 -31.76 -2.50 20.91
CA GLU A 194 -30.67 -3.45 21.08
C GLU A 194 -30.06 -3.87 19.74
N LEU A 195 -28.73 -3.86 19.68
CA LEU A 195 -28.01 -4.27 18.48
C LEU A 195 -28.10 -5.78 18.25
N ALA A 196 -28.34 -6.18 17.00
CA ALA A 196 -28.37 -7.58 16.61
C ALA A 196 -27.02 -8.28 16.89
N LYS A 197 -27.05 -9.58 17.21
CA LYS A 197 -25.85 -10.41 17.48
C LYS A 197 -24.75 -10.30 16.41
N SER A 198 -25.13 -10.13 15.15
CA SER A 198 -24.20 -9.95 14.03
C SER A 198 -23.49 -8.58 14.04
N ALA A 199 -24.17 -7.53 14.50
CA ALA A 199 -23.60 -6.20 14.69
C ALA A 199 -22.65 -6.18 15.90
N LEU A 200 -23.06 -6.76 17.03
CA LEU A 200 -22.21 -6.90 18.21
C LEU A 200 -20.89 -7.64 17.89
N LYS A 201 -20.95 -8.73 17.12
CA LYS A 201 -19.73 -9.47 16.70
C LYS A 201 -18.80 -8.63 15.83
N LYS A 202 -19.33 -7.72 15.00
CA LYS A 202 -18.52 -6.79 14.21
C LYS A 202 -17.86 -5.73 15.09
N LEU A 203 -18.61 -5.15 16.03
CA LEU A 203 -18.10 -4.17 16.99
C LEU A 203 -17.02 -4.76 17.88
N GLU A 204 -17.20 -5.99 18.37
CA GLU A 204 -16.21 -6.70 19.17
C GLU A 204 -14.90 -6.91 18.38
N LYS A 205 -14.99 -7.22 17.08
CA LYS A 205 -13.81 -7.37 16.21
C LYS A 205 -13.08 -6.04 16.01
N ILE A 206 -13.82 -4.94 15.88
CA ILE A 206 -13.27 -3.58 15.77
C ILE A 206 -12.56 -3.21 17.08
N TYR A 207 -13.21 -3.43 18.21
CA TYR A 207 -12.65 -3.20 19.56
C TYR A 207 -11.35 -3.98 19.78
N ALA A 208 -11.36 -5.30 19.55
CA ALA A 208 -10.18 -6.15 19.72
C ALA A 208 -9.01 -5.73 18.80
N GLY A 209 -9.32 -5.22 17.60
CA GLY A 209 -8.33 -4.63 16.70
C GLY A 209 -7.72 -3.35 17.26
N GLN A 210 -8.54 -2.48 17.87
CA GLN A 210 -8.07 -1.23 18.46
C GLN A 210 -7.24 -1.46 19.73
N VAL A 211 -7.63 -2.38 20.61
CA VAL A 211 -6.84 -2.75 21.80
C VAL A 211 -5.40 -3.13 21.41
N LYS A 212 -5.24 -3.94 20.37
CA LYS A 212 -3.91 -4.34 19.85
C LYS A 212 -3.11 -3.16 19.29
N LYS A 213 -3.78 -2.22 18.62
CA LYS A 213 -3.14 -1.01 18.07
C LYS A 213 -2.70 -0.05 19.18
N TYR A 214 -3.58 0.21 20.15
CA TYR A 214 -3.32 1.10 21.29
C TYR A 214 -2.20 0.56 22.18
N ALA A 215 -2.23 -0.74 22.51
CA ALA A 215 -1.15 -1.38 23.28
C ALA A 215 0.22 -1.30 22.58
N LYS A 216 0.25 -1.41 21.24
CA LYS A 216 1.48 -1.26 20.45
C LYS A 216 1.96 0.19 20.34
N ALA A 217 1.06 1.17 20.45
CA ALA A 217 1.39 2.60 20.42
C ALA A 217 1.83 3.14 21.79
N ALA A 218 1.44 2.48 22.88
CA ALA A 218 1.79 2.83 24.25
C ALA A 218 3.07 2.13 24.78
N SER A 219 3.70 1.27 23.96
CA SER A 219 4.97 0.58 24.25
C SER A 219 6.11 1.18 23.44
#